data_AF-A0A8I3ANL5-F1
#
_entry.id   AF-A0A8I3ANL5-F1
#
_cell.length_a   1.000
_cell.length_b   1.000
_cell.length_c   1.000
_cell.angle_alpha   90.00
_cell.angle_beta   90.00
_cell.angle_gamma   90.00
#
_symmetry.space_group_name_H-M   'P 1'
#
loop_
_entity.id
_entity.type
_entity.pdbx_description
1 polymer ?
#
loop_
_entity_poly.entity_id
_entity_poly.type
_entity_poly.pdbx_seq_one_letter_code
_entity_poly.pdbx_strand_id
1 'polypeptide(L)'
;MGIQLRCHLQHDKPFELQVLLHTYLRVPDVTAVRLSSLDGASYLDKTESLATKTQSGDLALTGETDRIYTPLGGPKVPVVVSDSASGRKLYSLTRDNLDDVVVWNPWEAKAKSMPDFSPDDGWRNMVCVEAGAVKGWQKLEAGDAFEVAQVIAVGDLWRLQAGLLTIYTTWYLRYTMLSLE
;
A
#
# COMPACT_ATOMS: atom_id res chain seq x y z
N MET A 1 -14.54 -13.60 -2.34
CA MET A 1 -14.89 -12.50 -3.26
C MET A 1 -13.86 -11.41 -3.02
N GLY A 2 -13.14 -10.99 -4.05
CA GLY A 2 -12.08 -9.99 -3.94
C GLY A 2 -12.36 -8.80 -4.85
N ILE A 3 -11.76 -7.66 -4.54
CA ILE A 3 -11.81 -6.46 -5.36
C ILE A 3 -10.52 -6.43 -6.18
N GLN A 4 -10.64 -6.29 -7.51
CA GLN A 4 -9.50 -6.09 -8.39
C GLN A 4 -9.49 -4.64 -8.89
N LEU A 5 -8.34 -4.00 -8.76
CA LEU A 5 -8.04 -2.71 -9.38
C LEU A 5 -6.99 -2.95 -10.46
N ARG A 6 -7.19 -2.35 -11.64
CA ARG A 6 -6.23 -2.37 -12.75
C ARG A 6 -5.93 -0.96 -13.18
N CYS A 7 -4.67 -0.68 -13.48
CA CYS A 7 -4.24 0.55 -14.11
C CYS A 7 -3.57 0.19 -15.43
N HIS A 8 -3.88 0.95 -16.48
CA HIS A 8 -3.26 0.83 -17.79
C HIS A 8 -2.73 2.22 -18.16
N LEU A 9 -1.42 2.29 -18.40
CA LEU A 9 -0.71 3.53 -18.73
C LEU A 9 -0.06 3.35 -20.10
N GLN A 10 -0.36 4.27 -21.03
CA GLN A 10 0.21 4.29 -22.37
C GLN A 10 0.39 5.74 -22.81
N HIS A 11 1.46 6.02 -23.56
CA HIS A 11 1.72 7.32 -24.15
C HIS A 11 2.38 7.15 -25.53
N ASP A 12 2.19 8.11 -26.42
CA ASP A 12 2.80 8.16 -27.76
C ASP A 12 4.26 8.65 -27.78
N LYS A 13 4.84 8.91 -26.60
CA LYS A 13 6.23 9.35 -26.41
C LYS A 13 6.83 8.60 -25.23
N PRO A 14 8.16 8.39 -25.19
CA PRO A 14 8.80 7.79 -24.03
C PRO A 14 8.60 8.63 -22.78
N PHE A 15 8.38 7.98 -21.64
CA PHE A 15 8.22 8.65 -20.36
C PHE A 15 8.66 7.75 -19.21
N GLU A 16 8.99 8.37 -18.08
CA GLU A 16 9.29 7.67 -16.85
C GLU A 16 8.18 7.90 -15.83
N LEU A 17 7.82 6.85 -15.09
CA LEU A 17 6.77 6.91 -14.10
C LEU A 17 7.12 6.17 -12.82
N GLN A 18 6.46 6.61 -11.75
CA GLN A 18 6.21 5.81 -10.55
C GLN A 18 4.70 5.70 -10.38
N VAL A 19 4.22 4.51 -10.04
CA VAL A 19 2.79 4.25 -9.89
C VAL A 19 2.55 3.47 -8.62
N LEU A 20 1.45 3.79 -7.94
CA LEU A 20 1.01 3.09 -6.76
C LEU A 20 -0.52 3.20 -6.60
N LEU A 21 -1.11 2.16 -6.02
CA LEU A 21 -2.52 2.08 -5.67
C LEU A 21 -2.68 2.37 -4.17
N HIS A 22 -3.00 3.63 -3.83
CA HIS A 22 -2.99 4.14 -2.46
C HIS A 22 -4.22 3.65 -1.66
N THR A 23 -4.14 2.41 -1.21
CA THR A 23 -5.29 1.66 -0.69
C THR A 23 -5.41 1.80 0.82
N TYR A 24 -6.47 2.48 1.26
CA TYR A 24 -6.83 2.61 2.68
C TYR A 24 -7.68 1.41 3.11
N LEU A 25 -7.16 0.55 4.00
CA LEU A 25 -7.90 -0.57 4.59
C LEU A 25 -8.47 -0.16 5.95
N ARG A 26 -9.79 -0.29 6.10
CA ARG A 26 -10.46 -0.05 7.39
C ARG A 26 -10.15 -1.18 8.36
N VAL A 27 -9.64 -0.84 9.53
CA VAL A 27 -9.36 -1.78 10.64
C VAL A 27 -10.05 -1.30 11.92
N PRO A 28 -10.39 -2.19 12.86
CA PRO A 28 -10.99 -1.76 14.13
C PRO A 28 -10.04 -0.90 14.96
N ASP A 29 -8.78 -1.32 15.07
CA ASP A 29 -7.71 -0.61 15.78
C ASP A 29 -6.36 -1.00 15.14
N VAL A 30 -5.64 -0.01 14.61
CA VAL A 30 -4.34 -0.21 13.95
C VAL A 30 -3.25 -0.73 14.90
N THR A 31 -3.37 -0.48 16.20
CA THR A 31 -2.43 -1.01 17.19
C THR A 31 -2.62 -2.52 17.41
N ALA A 32 -3.82 -3.02 17.10
CA ALA A 32 -4.23 -4.40 17.23
C ALA A 32 -4.16 -5.19 15.89
N VAL A 33 -3.47 -4.67 14.87
CA VAL A 33 -3.22 -5.42 13.63
C VAL A 33 -1.77 -5.87 13.50
N ARG A 34 -1.57 -6.90 12.69
CA ARG A 34 -0.28 -7.39 12.23
C ARG A 34 -0.27 -7.50 10.71
N LEU A 35 0.83 -7.10 10.09
CA LEU A 35 1.06 -7.33 8.67
C LEU A 35 2.13 -8.41 8.52
N SER A 36 1.75 -9.53 7.93
CA SER A 36 2.64 -10.67 7.70
C SER A 36 3.09 -10.76 6.23
N SER A 37 4.00 -11.70 5.96
CA SER A 37 4.67 -11.87 4.66
C SER A 37 5.60 -10.72 4.27
N LEU A 38 6.05 -9.95 5.26
CA LEU A 38 7.10 -8.93 5.13
C LEU A 38 8.40 -9.32 5.86
N ASP A 39 8.41 -10.44 6.60
CA ASP A 39 9.60 -10.90 7.33
C ASP A 39 10.81 -11.08 6.40
N GLY A 40 11.96 -10.60 6.85
CA GLY A 40 13.20 -10.57 6.08
C GLY A 40 13.23 -9.58 4.90
N ALA A 41 12.13 -8.90 4.58
CA ALA A 41 12.10 -7.93 3.50
C ALA A 41 12.89 -6.67 3.87
N SER A 42 13.66 -6.15 2.93
CA SER A 42 14.26 -4.83 3.05
C SER A 42 13.19 -3.76 2.84
N TYR A 43 13.30 -2.65 3.59
CA TYR A 43 12.45 -1.48 3.41
C TYR A 43 13.19 -0.17 3.57
N LEU A 44 12.67 0.88 2.94
CA LEU A 44 13.06 2.27 3.15
C LEU A 44 12.07 2.93 4.10
N ASP A 45 12.54 3.57 5.16
CA ASP A 45 11.68 4.29 6.13
C ASP A 45 11.70 5.80 5.87
N LYS A 46 10.60 6.36 5.38
CA LYS A 46 10.52 7.80 5.07
C LYS A 46 10.49 8.67 6.33
N THR A 47 10.07 8.11 7.47
CA THR A 47 10.09 8.82 8.76
C THR A 47 11.50 8.99 9.31
N GLU A 48 12.46 8.21 8.79
CA GLU A 48 13.88 8.24 9.15
C GLU A 48 14.76 8.54 7.94
N SER A 49 14.37 9.54 7.13
CA SER A 49 15.18 10.04 6.01
C SER A 49 15.57 8.95 4.98
N LEU A 50 14.63 8.03 4.69
CA LEU A 50 14.82 6.90 3.77
C LEU A 50 15.89 5.90 4.24
N ALA A 51 16.08 5.74 5.55
CA ALA A 51 16.96 4.71 6.10
C ALA A 51 16.57 3.32 5.58
N THR A 52 17.56 2.56 5.11
CA THR A 52 17.36 1.17 4.69
C THR A 52 17.43 0.25 5.91
N LYS A 53 16.39 -0.57 6.09
CA LYS A 53 16.25 -1.50 7.20
C LYS A 53 15.75 -2.85 6.70
N THR A 54 15.74 -3.84 7.59
CA THR A 54 15.18 -5.17 7.32
C THR A 54 14.10 -5.47 8.35
N GLN A 55 12.95 -5.94 7.89
CA GLN A 55 11.86 -6.35 8.76
C GLN A 55 12.21 -7.66 9.47
N SER A 56 11.81 -7.74 10.73
CA SER A 56 11.90 -8.96 11.54
C SER A 56 10.51 -9.32 12.03
N GLY A 57 10.04 -10.52 11.66
CA GLY A 57 8.70 -11.01 11.94
C GLY A 57 7.59 -10.15 11.33
N ASP A 58 6.38 -10.35 11.85
CA ASP A 58 5.21 -9.56 11.46
C ASP A 58 5.37 -8.10 11.89
N LEU A 59 4.95 -7.19 11.00
CA LEU A 59 4.93 -5.76 11.29
C LEU A 59 3.78 -5.43 12.26
N ALA A 60 4.16 -4.88 13.41
CA ALA A 60 3.27 -4.16 14.32
C ALA A 60 3.45 -2.64 14.12
N LEU A 61 2.34 -1.89 14.04
CA LEU A 61 2.40 -0.43 13.99
C LEU A 61 2.35 0.11 15.42
N THR A 62 3.38 0.85 15.81
CA THR A 62 3.54 1.42 17.16
C THR A 62 3.76 2.94 17.14
N GLY A 63 3.59 3.57 15.99
CA GLY A 63 3.81 4.99 15.74
C GLY A 63 3.60 5.33 14.26
N GLU A 64 3.92 6.57 13.88
CA GLU A 64 3.91 6.98 12.47
C GLU A 64 4.75 5.99 11.66
N THR A 65 4.18 5.49 10.57
CA THR A 65 4.80 4.51 9.70
C THR A 65 4.64 5.00 8.27
N ASP A 66 5.75 5.10 7.54
CA ASP A 66 5.77 5.36 6.10
C ASP A 66 6.94 4.58 5.50
N ARG A 67 6.67 3.34 5.09
CA ARG A 67 7.72 2.37 4.73
C ARG A 67 7.48 1.78 3.36
N ILE A 68 8.51 1.75 2.52
CA ILE A 68 8.50 1.12 1.20
C ILE A 68 9.21 -0.22 1.30
N TYR A 69 8.47 -1.32 1.26
CA TYR A 69 8.97 -2.69 1.29
C TYR A 69 9.17 -3.24 -0.12
N THR A 70 10.18 -4.12 -0.28
CA THR A 70 10.29 -5.03 -1.43
C THR A 70 10.17 -6.47 -0.92
N PRO A 71 8.96 -7.07 -0.88
CA PRO A 71 8.74 -8.39 -0.26
C PRO A 71 9.50 -9.53 -0.97
N LEU A 72 10.16 -10.39 -0.20
CA LEU A 72 11.00 -11.48 -0.73
C LEU A 72 10.22 -12.51 -1.58
N GLY A 73 8.93 -12.71 -1.28
CA GLY A 73 8.07 -13.65 -2.00
C GLY A 73 7.56 -13.14 -3.36
N GLY A 74 7.90 -11.90 -3.74
CA GLY A 74 7.43 -11.28 -4.97
C GLY A 74 5.93 -10.93 -4.95
N PRO A 75 5.38 -10.43 -6.08
CA PRO A 75 4.04 -9.82 -6.18
C PRO A 75 2.88 -10.78 -5.91
N LYS A 76 3.07 -12.07 -6.15
CA LYS A 76 2.04 -13.11 -5.98
C LYS A 76 1.88 -13.58 -4.53
N VAL A 77 2.87 -13.38 -3.68
CA VAL A 77 2.76 -13.68 -2.24
C VAL A 77 1.98 -12.54 -1.57
N PRO A 78 0.84 -12.84 -0.93
CA PRO A 78 -0.02 -11.80 -0.39
C PRO A 78 0.60 -11.15 0.84
N VAL A 79 0.49 -9.82 0.93
CA VAL A 79 0.60 -9.14 2.22
C VAL A 79 -0.73 -9.32 2.95
N VAL A 80 -0.68 -9.82 4.18
CA VAL A 80 -1.88 -10.19 4.94
C VAL A 80 -1.98 -9.31 6.17
N VAL A 81 -3.12 -8.64 6.33
CA VAL A 81 -3.49 -7.88 7.52
C VAL A 81 -4.36 -8.76 8.39
N SER A 82 -3.94 -9.01 9.63
CA SER A 82 -4.68 -9.83 10.59
C SER A 82 -4.86 -9.12 11.92
N ASP A 83 -5.91 -9.50 12.62
CA ASP A 83 -6.14 -9.16 14.04
C ASP A 83 -5.07 -9.85 14.91
N SER A 84 -4.41 -9.09 15.78
CA SER A 84 -3.26 -9.59 16.56
C SER A 84 -3.66 -10.57 17.67
N ALA A 85 -4.86 -10.44 18.23
CA ALA A 85 -5.32 -11.26 19.34
C ALA A 85 -5.85 -12.62 18.87
N SER A 86 -6.60 -12.62 17.76
CA SER A 86 -7.26 -13.82 17.23
C SER A 86 -6.49 -14.48 16.07
N GLY A 87 -5.52 -13.80 15.47
CA GLY A 87 -4.86 -14.23 14.23
C GLY A 87 -5.79 -14.21 13.01
N ARG A 88 -7.01 -13.69 13.15
CA ARG A 88 -8.00 -13.66 12.07
C ARG A 88 -7.53 -12.76 10.95
N LYS A 89 -7.47 -13.31 9.73
CA LYS A 89 -7.18 -12.55 8.51
C LYS A 89 -8.33 -11.58 8.21
N LEU A 90 -8.01 -10.29 8.17
CA LEU A 90 -8.94 -9.23 7.81
C LEU A 90 -8.89 -8.98 6.31
N TYR A 91 -7.67 -8.87 5.77
CA TYR A 91 -7.41 -8.62 4.37
C TYR A 91 -6.20 -9.40 3.88
N SER A 92 -6.19 -9.77 2.60
CA SER A 92 -4.98 -10.21 1.90
C SER A 92 -4.87 -9.50 0.57
N LEU A 93 -3.68 -9.03 0.24
CA LEU A 93 -3.40 -8.21 -0.92
C LEU A 93 -2.33 -8.87 -1.78
N THR A 94 -2.70 -9.27 -3.00
CA THR A 94 -1.76 -9.71 -4.04
C THR A 94 -1.64 -8.67 -5.13
N ARG A 95 -0.52 -8.70 -5.84
CA ARG A 95 -0.11 -7.68 -6.78
C ARG A 95 0.19 -8.32 -8.13
N ASP A 96 0.06 -7.53 -9.18
CA ASP A 96 0.50 -7.89 -10.53
C ASP A 96 1.33 -6.74 -11.08
N ASN A 97 2.54 -7.07 -11.55
CA ASN A 97 3.53 -6.12 -12.07
C ASN A 97 3.87 -4.95 -11.10
N LEU A 98 3.78 -5.19 -9.78
CA LEU A 98 4.09 -4.24 -8.70
C LEU A 98 4.89 -4.94 -7.60
N ASP A 99 6.19 -4.70 -7.56
CA ASP A 99 7.11 -5.36 -6.63
C ASP A 99 7.18 -4.67 -5.26
N ASP A 100 6.86 -3.39 -5.19
CA ASP A 100 6.90 -2.63 -3.94
C ASP A 100 5.56 -2.68 -3.20
N VAL A 101 5.65 -2.58 -1.88
CA VAL A 101 4.50 -2.36 -0.98
C VAL A 101 4.80 -1.20 -0.07
N VAL A 102 3.98 -0.16 -0.11
CA VAL A 102 4.02 0.89 0.90
C VAL A 102 3.07 0.53 2.03
N VAL A 103 3.58 0.59 3.27
CA VAL A 103 2.75 0.54 4.48
C VAL A 103 2.78 1.91 5.13
N TRP A 104 1.59 2.49 5.29
CA TRP A 104 1.46 3.82 5.86
C TRP A 104 0.37 3.92 6.92
N ASN A 105 0.69 4.63 7.99
CA ASN A 105 -0.27 5.16 8.95
C ASN A 105 0.29 6.49 9.50
N PRO A 106 -0.49 7.59 9.45
CA PRO A 106 0.01 8.90 9.82
C PRO A 106 0.26 9.04 11.34
N TRP A 107 -0.41 8.22 12.15
CA TRP A 107 -0.50 8.44 13.58
C TRP A 107 -1.08 9.81 13.94
N GLU A 108 -1.10 10.14 15.23
CA GLU A 108 -1.85 11.28 15.75
C GLU A 108 -1.35 12.64 15.25
N ALA A 109 -0.05 12.91 15.32
CA ALA A 109 0.48 14.24 15.00
C ALA A 109 0.33 14.58 13.52
N LYS A 110 0.64 13.63 12.62
CA LYS A 110 0.50 13.83 11.17
C LYS A 110 -0.97 13.91 10.78
N ALA A 111 -1.84 13.06 11.33
CA ALA A 111 -3.28 13.11 11.06
C ALA A 111 -3.87 14.50 11.34
N LYS A 112 -3.60 15.06 12.52
CA LYS A 112 -4.04 16.41 12.90
C LYS A 112 -3.49 17.52 12.00
N SER A 113 -2.35 17.29 11.34
CA SER A 113 -1.75 18.26 10.44
C SER A 113 -2.33 18.24 9.02
N MET A 114 -3.12 17.22 8.67
CA MET A 114 -3.71 17.05 7.34
C MET A 114 -5.13 17.63 7.32
N PRO A 115 -5.37 18.77 6.63
CA PRO A 115 -6.67 19.46 6.67
C PRO A 115 -7.83 18.64 6.09
N ASP A 116 -7.53 17.67 5.22
CA ASP A 116 -8.46 16.77 4.59
C ASP A 116 -8.59 15.41 5.31
N PHE A 117 -7.87 15.21 6.43
CA PHE A 117 -7.97 14.01 7.24
C PHE A 117 -8.97 14.22 8.38
N SER A 118 -10.09 13.50 8.33
CA SER A 118 -11.13 13.60 9.35
C SER A 118 -11.79 12.23 9.60
N PRO A 119 -12.16 11.90 10.85
CA PRO A 119 -11.85 12.65 12.08
C PRO A 119 -10.36 12.59 12.46
N ASP A 120 -9.91 13.46 13.37
CA ASP A 120 -8.51 13.54 13.83
C ASP A 120 -7.97 12.19 14.36
N ASP A 121 -8.83 11.35 14.93
CA ASP A 121 -8.51 10.02 15.46
C ASP A 121 -8.73 8.90 14.43
N GLY A 122 -9.16 9.22 13.21
CA GLY A 122 -9.42 8.26 12.14
C GLY A 122 -8.21 7.41 11.75
N TRP A 123 -6.99 7.87 12.06
CA TRP A 123 -5.76 7.10 11.90
C TRP A 123 -5.80 5.78 12.68
N ARG A 124 -6.55 5.71 13.78
CA ARG A 124 -6.72 4.50 14.58
C ARG A 124 -7.43 3.40 13.81
N ASN A 125 -8.28 3.75 12.85
CA ASN A 125 -9.15 2.81 12.16
C ASN A 125 -8.70 2.51 10.73
N MET A 126 -7.45 2.84 10.37
CA MET A 126 -6.95 2.58 9.03
C MET A 126 -5.49 2.11 9.03
N VAL A 127 -5.15 1.34 8.00
CA VAL A 127 -3.77 1.12 7.58
C VAL A 127 -3.75 1.16 6.06
N CYS A 128 -2.77 1.86 5.49
CA CYS A 128 -2.55 1.81 4.06
C CYS A 128 -1.63 0.63 3.74
N VAL A 129 -2.04 -0.18 2.77
CA VAL A 129 -1.21 -1.24 2.19
C VAL A 129 -1.31 -1.09 0.69
N GLU A 130 -0.25 -0.54 0.11
CA GLU A 130 -0.31 0.07 -1.21
C GLU A 130 0.59 -0.70 -2.15
N ALA A 131 0.04 -1.33 -3.19
CA ALA A 131 0.85 -1.95 -4.23
C ALA A 131 1.47 -0.87 -5.12
N GLY A 132 2.79 -0.92 -5.34
CA GLY A 132 3.50 0.12 -6.09
C GLY A 132 4.71 -0.35 -6.88
N ALA A 133 5.16 0.52 -7.77
CA ALA A 133 6.48 0.56 -8.38
C ALA A 133 7.03 1.98 -8.10
N VAL A 134 7.65 2.14 -6.93
CA VAL A 134 7.94 3.46 -6.32
C VAL A 134 9.35 3.59 -5.75
N LYS A 135 10.09 2.48 -5.61
CA LYS A 135 11.50 2.51 -5.21
C LYS A 135 12.41 3.03 -6.32
N GLY A 136 11.99 2.88 -7.58
CA GLY A 136 12.70 3.36 -8.77
C GLY A 136 11.74 3.82 -9.86
N TRP A 137 12.27 4.48 -10.88
CA TRP A 137 11.52 4.93 -12.05
C TRP A 137 11.35 3.80 -13.06
N GLN A 138 10.15 3.68 -13.63
CA GLN A 138 9.85 2.75 -14.71
C GLN A 138 9.87 3.53 -16.02
N LYS A 139 10.76 3.13 -16.94
CA LYS A 139 10.84 3.73 -18.28
C LYS A 139 9.91 2.97 -19.23
N LEU A 140 9.04 3.69 -19.92
CA LEU A 140 8.21 3.19 -21.01
C LEU A 140 8.63 3.85 -22.31
N GLU A 141 8.75 3.07 -23.38
CA GLU A 141 8.95 3.61 -24.73
C GLU A 141 7.61 4.06 -25.34
N ALA A 142 7.68 4.82 -26.44
CA ALA A 142 6.49 5.27 -27.15
C ALA A 142 5.64 4.08 -27.63
N GLY A 143 4.35 4.09 -27.28
CA GLY A 143 3.39 3.05 -27.64
C GLY A 143 3.38 1.84 -26.70
N ASP A 144 4.35 1.70 -25.79
CA ASP A 144 4.33 0.64 -24.78
C ASP A 144 3.20 0.88 -23.77
N ALA A 145 2.66 -0.23 -23.25
CA ALA A 145 1.65 -0.22 -22.20
C ALA A 145 2.24 -0.78 -20.90
N PHE A 146 2.01 -0.08 -19.80
CA PHE A 146 2.31 -0.57 -18.45
C PHE A 146 1.00 -0.87 -17.74
N GLU A 147 0.76 -2.17 -17.53
CA GLU A 147 -0.41 -2.67 -16.84
C GLU A 147 -0.02 -3.18 -15.46
N VAL A 148 -0.78 -2.75 -14.46
CA VAL A 148 -0.58 -3.16 -13.07
C VAL A 148 -1.91 -3.47 -12.42
N ALA A 149 -1.90 -4.38 -11.46
CA ALA A 149 -3.11 -4.72 -10.72
C ALA A 149 -2.87 -5.00 -9.25
N GLN A 150 -3.93 -4.83 -8.48
CA GLN A 150 -4.01 -5.26 -7.10
C GLN A 150 -5.31 -6.03 -6.89
N VAL A 151 -5.22 -7.14 -6.16
CA VAL A 151 -6.39 -7.91 -5.73
C VAL A 151 -6.43 -7.92 -4.20
N ILE A 152 -7.54 -7.45 -3.63
CA ILE A 152 -7.80 -7.46 -2.20
C ILE A 152 -8.89 -8.49 -1.92
N ALA A 153 -8.58 -9.50 -1.10
CA ALA A 153 -9.59 -10.40 -0.56
C ALA A 153 -9.91 -10.01 0.88
N VAL A 154 -11.20 -10.09 1.24
CA VAL A 154 -11.73 -9.73 2.56
C VAL A 154 -12.08 -11.02 3.32
N GLY A 155 -11.71 -11.09 4.61
CA GLY A 155 -12.05 -12.20 5.49
C GLY A 155 -13.56 -12.35 5.74
N ASP A 156 -13.97 -13.56 6.14
CA ASP A 156 -15.38 -14.01 6.07
C ASP A 156 -16.39 -13.25 6.95
N LEU A 157 -15.96 -12.57 8.01
CA LEU A 157 -16.88 -11.89 8.96
C LEU A 157 -17.25 -10.45 8.59
N TRP A 158 -16.47 -9.74 7.76
CA TRP A 158 -16.87 -8.40 7.29
C TRP A 158 -18.15 -8.45 6.43
N ARG A 159 -18.46 -9.63 5.85
CA ARG A 159 -19.70 -9.87 5.12
C ARG A 159 -20.94 -9.82 6.00
N LEU A 160 -20.81 -10.06 7.31
CA LEU A 160 -21.95 -10.11 8.23
C LEU A 160 -22.24 -8.77 8.93
N GLN A 161 -21.32 -7.78 8.86
CA GLN A 161 -21.47 -6.49 9.57
C GLN A 161 -21.46 -5.24 8.68
N ALA A 162 -21.03 -5.30 7.41
CA ALA A 162 -20.92 -4.11 6.57
C ALA A 162 -22.00 -4.04 5.47
N GLY A 163 -22.98 -3.16 5.66
CA GLY A 163 -23.47 -2.36 4.53
C GLY A 163 -22.30 -1.52 4.00
N LEU A 164 -22.02 -1.62 2.70
CA LEU A 164 -20.95 -0.95 1.96
C LEU A 164 -19.54 -0.96 2.61
N LEU A 165 -18.70 -1.90 2.16
CA LEU A 165 -17.25 -1.78 2.28
C LEU A 165 -16.78 -0.64 1.35
N THR A 166 -16.45 0.53 1.90
CA THR A 166 -15.81 1.61 1.15
C THR A 166 -14.30 1.47 1.24
N ILE A 167 -13.67 0.98 0.18
CA ILE A 167 -12.22 1.09 -0.02
C ILE A 167 -11.97 2.41 -0.73
N TYR A 168 -11.24 3.32 -0.08
CA TYR A 168 -10.77 4.54 -0.73
C TYR A 168 -9.43 4.24 -1.38
N THR A 169 -9.37 4.41 -2.70
CA THR A 169 -8.12 4.42 -3.45
C THR A 169 -7.95 5.79 -4.09
N THR A 170 -6.96 6.54 -3.62
CA THR A 170 -6.47 7.73 -4.30
C THR A 170 -5.37 7.32 -5.29
N TRP A 171 -5.36 7.93 -6.47
CA TRP A 171 -4.32 7.71 -7.47
C TRP A 171 -3.21 8.72 -7.25
N TYR A 172 -1.97 8.25 -7.05
CA TYR A 172 -0.79 9.12 -7.08
C TYR A 172 0.08 8.68 -8.26
N LEU A 173 0.04 9.46 -9.35
CA LEU A 173 0.92 9.27 -10.50
C LEU A 173 1.94 10.40 -10.49
N ARG A 174 3.22 10.04 -10.35
CA ARG A 174 4.32 10.98 -10.53
C ARG A 174 5.01 10.62 -11.85
N TYR A 175 4.97 11.54 -12.81
CA TYR A 175 5.67 11.40 -14.09
C TYR A 175 6.57 12.63 -14.30
N THR A 176 7.73 12.39 -14.90
CA THR A 176 8.56 13.45 -15.47
C THR A 176 8.54 13.24 -16.98
N MET A 177 8.03 14.22 -17.72
CA MET A 177 8.16 14.22 -19.17
C MET A 177 9.55 14.79 -19.48
N LEU A 178 10.46 13.96 -20.00
CA LEU A 178 11.70 14.44 -20.58
C LEU A 178 11.36 15.17 -21.88
N SER A 179 10.96 16.45 -21.78
CA SER A 179 11.01 17.35 -22.92
C SER A 179 12.48 17.66 -23.17
N LEU A 180 13.10 16.92 -24.09
CA LEU A 180 14.27 17.41 -24.79
C LEU A 180 13.78 18.49 -25.75
N GLU A 181 13.81 19.75 -25.29
CA GLU A 181 14.01 20.90 -26.17
C GLU A 181 15.48 21.32 -26.09
#